data_AF-A0A7X9A200-F1
#
_entry.id   AF-A0A7X9A200-F1
#
_cell.length_a   1.000
_cell.length_b   1.000
_cell.length_c   1.000
_cell.angle_alpha   90.00
_cell.angle_beta   90.00
_cell.angle_gamma   90.00
#
_symmetry.space_group_name_H-M   'P 1'
#
loop_
_entity.id
_entity.type
_entity.pdbx_description
1 polymer ?
#
loop_
_entity_poly.entity_id
_entity_poly.type
_entity_poly.pdbx_seq_one_letter_code
_entity_poly.pdbx_strand_id
1 'polypeptide(L)'
;MKTSPASSNDPDLQQLFVATFFTHYGAITFCKTLRDMGDPEARMIPAPRSLSVSCGSAVIFSISFNPDTMANEDTEGVFRIVGDDDYVQIYEN
;
A
#
# COMPACT_ATOMS: atom_id res chain seq x y z
N MET A 1 -13.04 -33.41 7.12
CA MET A 1 -12.33 -33.78 5.88
C MET A 1 -13.00 -33.14 4.67
N LYS A 2 -12.55 -31.94 4.30
CA LYS A 2 -12.36 -31.48 2.91
C LYS A 2 -11.25 -30.44 2.96
N THR A 3 -10.04 -30.93 2.82
CA THR A 3 -8.84 -30.19 2.46
C THR A 3 -9.05 -29.62 1.07
N SER A 4 -8.69 -28.36 0.84
CA SER A 4 -7.83 -27.95 -0.26
C SER A 4 -7.56 -26.45 -0.26
N PRO A 5 -6.39 -26.05 -0.78
CA PRO A 5 -5.58 -24.97 -0.25
C PRO A 5 -5.71 -23.70 -1.09
N ALA A 6 -5.67 -22.53 -0.46
CA ALA A 6 -5.23 -21.32 -1.16
C ALA A 6 -3.71 -21.41 -1.31
N SER A 7 -3.25 -22.25 -2.24
CA SER A 7 -1.89 -22.20 -2.76
C SER A 7 -1.99 -21.73 -4.20
N SER A 8 -1.86 -20.42 -4.38
CA SER A 8 -1.30 -19.86 -5.60
C SER A 8 -0.02 -19.16 -5.17
N ASN A 9 1.00 -20.00 -5.07
CA ASN A 9 2.38 -19.62 -4.84
C ASN A 9 2.91 -19.10 -6.19
N ASP A 10 2.79 -17.80 -6.44
CA ASP A 10 3.58 -17.08 -7.44
C ASP A 10 4.78 -16.45 -6.70
N PRO A 11 5.96 -17.10 -6.70
CA PRO A 11 7.16 -16.50 -6.17
C PRO A 11 7.73 -15.57 -7.24
N ASP A 12 7.96 -14.30 -6.89
CA ASP A 12 8.82 -13.36 -7.63
C ASP A 12 8.18 -12.35 -8.62
N LEU A 13 6.87 -12.09 -8.54
CA LEU A 13 6.36 -10.75 -8.90
C LEU A 13 6.27 -9.93 -7.63
N GLN A 14 7.36 -9.21 -7.32
CA GLN A 14 7.41 -8.20 -6.25
C GLN A 14 6.28 -7.21 -6.47
N GLN A 15 5.14 -7.42 -5.78
CA GLN A 15 3.96 -6.61 -6.01
C GLN A 15 4.09 -5.32 -5.20
N LEU A 16 4.27 -4.21 -5.90
CA LEU A 16 4.36 -2.90 -5.28
C LEU A 16 2.99 -2.25 -5.15
N PHE A 17 2.82 -1.52 -4.06
CA PHE A 17 1.64 -0.74 -3.76
C PHE A 17 2.02 0.71 -3.47
N VAL A 18 1.04 1.59 -3.65
CA VAL A 18 1.08 2.98 -3.20
C VAL A 18 -0.11 3.20 -2.29
N ALA A 19 0.13 3.66 -1.06
CA ALA A 19 -0.92 4.18 -0.17
C ALA A 19 -0.90 5.70 -0.19
N THR A 20 -2.07 6.32 -0.29
CA THR A 20 -2.30 7.76 -0.17
C THR A 20 -3.02 8.08 1.15
N PHE A 21 -2.91 9.33 1.60
CA PHE A 21 -3.34 9.71 2.94
C PHE A 21 -3.98 11.11 2.95
N PHE A 22 -5.00 11.27 3.79
CA PHE A 22 -5.59 12.56 4.10
C PHE A 22 -4.65 13.45 4.92
N THR A 23 -3.73 12.86 5.70
CA THR A 23 -2.78 13.60 6.54
C THR A 23 -1.33 13.14 6.38
N HIS A 24 -0.39 14.07 6.58
CA HIS A 24 1.04 13.79 6.51
C HIS A 24 1.47 12.85 7.65
N TYR A 25 0.80 12.98 8.81
CA TYR A 25 1.05 12.16 9.97
C TYR A 25 0.66 10.70 9.73
N GLY A 26 -0.47 10.46 9.05
CA GLY A 26 -0.88 9.14 8.59
C GLY A 26 0.18 8.48 7.71
N ALA A 27 0.70 9.21 6.72
CA ALA A 27 1.76 8.71 5.83
C ALA A 27 3.04 8.31 6.59
N ILE A 28 3.50 9.13 7.54
CA ILE A 28 4.69 8.81 8.35
C ILE A 28 4.46 7.55 9.17
N THR A 29 3.32 7.48 9.89
CA THR A 29 3.04 6.39 10.82
C THR A 29 2.86 5.07 10.07
N PHE A 30 2.16 5.10 8.93
CA PHE A 30 2.01 3.94 8.06
C PHE A 30 3.38 3.45 7.54
N CYS A 31 4.22 4.35 7.03
CA CYS A 31 5.57 3.99 6.56
C CYS A 31 6.43 3.38 7.68
N LYS A 32 6.32 3.89 8.91
CA LYS A 32 7.02 3.33 10.06
C LYS A 32 6.52 1.91 10.38
N THR A 33 5.20 1.74 10.46
CA THR A 33 4.55 0.45 10.72
C THR A 33 4.96 -0.62 9.70
N LEU A 34 5.06 -0.27 8.40
CA LEU A 34 5.58 -1.17 7.37
C LEU A 34 7.03 -1.60 7.61
N ARG A 35 7.89 -0.65 8.03
CA ARG A 35 9.30 -0.96 8.36
C ARG A 35 9.42 -1.84 9.59
N ASP A 36 8.58 -1.61 10.60
CA ASP A 36 8.48 -2.47 11.78
C ASP A 36 7.97 -3.88 11.42
N MET A 37 7.16 -4.01 10.37
CA MET A 37 6.77 -5.30 9.77
C MET A 37 7.86 -5.94 8.88
N GLY A 38 8.98 -5.24 8.66
CA GLY A 38 10.10 -5.74 7.86
C GLY A 38 9.97 -5.55 6.35
N ASP A 39 9.12 -4.62 5.89
CA ASP A 39 9.00 -4.32 4.46
C ASP A 39 10.25 -3.57 3.95
N PRO A 40 11.02 -4.14 3.02
CA PRO A 40 12.24 -3.53 2.49
C PRO A 40 11.98 -2.32 1.57
N GLU A 41 10.80 -2.25 0.95
CA GLU A 41 10.43 -1.20 -0.02
C GLU A 41 9.73 0.00 0.63
N ALA A 42 9.43 -0.10 1.93
CA ALA A 42 8.69 0.91 2.69
C ALA A 42 9.39 2.29 2.70
N ARG A 43 8.88 3.19 1.86
CA ARG A 43 9.39 4.57 1.76
C ARG A 43 8.29 5.56 1.42
N MET A 44 8.40 6.75 2.01
CA MET A 44 7.58 7.89 1.59
C MET A 44 8.06 8.44 0.24
N ILE A 45 7.11 8.84 -0.58
CA ILE A 45 7.29 9.53 -1.86
C ILE A 45 6.34 10.72 -1.94
N PRO A 46 6.60 11.72 -2.81
CA PRO A 46 5.55 12.65 -3.20
C PRO A 46 4.38 11.87 -3.82
N ALA A 47 3.15 12.21 -3.43
CA ALA A 47 1.96 11.56 -3.96
C ALA A 47 1.87 11.78 -5.48
N PRO A 48 1.64 10.72 -6.28
CA PRO A 48 1.35 10.88 -7.69
C PRO A 48 0.08 11.72 -7.87
N ARG A 49 0.14 12.75 -8.72
CA ARG A 49 -1.00 13.67 -8.97
C ARG A 49 -2.24 12.94 -9.48
N SER A 50 -2.06 11.78 -10.14
CA SER A 50 -3.15 10.91 -10.60
C SER A 50 -3.90 10.21 -9.45
N LEU A 51 -3.25 10.03 -8.30
CA LEU A 51 -3.77 9.23 -7.18
C LEU A 51 -4.29 10.07 -6.01
N SER A 52 -3.63 11.19 -5.68
CA SER A 52 -4.05 12.02 -4.54
C SER A 52 -3.52 13.46 -4.62
N VAL A 53 -4.32 14.38 -4.11
CA VAL A 53 -3.97 15.80 -3.88
C VAL A 53 -4.12 16.22 -2.42
N SER A 54 -4.47 15.30 -1.51
CA SER A 54 -4.90 15.61 -0.15
C SER A 54 -3.77 16.16 0.72
N CYS A 55 -2.73 15.36 0.96
CA CYS A 55 -1.57 15.79 1.75
C CYS A 55 -0.25 15.82 0.96
N GLY A 56 -0.26 15.39 -0.30
CA GLY A 56 0.92 15.41 -1.18
C GLY A 56 2.00 14.37 -0.86
N SER A 57 1.78 13.50 0.13
CA SER A 57 2.68 12.40 0.49
C SER A 57 1.98 11.05 0.31
N ALA A 58 2.71 10.08 -0.22
CA ALA A 58 2.27 8.70 -0.37
C ALA A 58 3.37 7.74 0.13
N VAL A 59 3.03 6.47 0.32
CA VAL A 59 3.98 5.43 0.77
C VAL A 59 4.00 4.30 -0.24
N ILE A 60 5.19 3.96 -0.74
CA ILE A 60 5.43 2.73 -1.50
C ILE A 60 5.76 1.60 -0.52
N PHE A 61 5.24 0.42 -0.80
CA PHE A 61 5.46 -0.79 0.00
C PHE A 61 5.24 -2.06 -0.83
N SER A 62 5.73 -3.20 -0.35
CA SER A 62 5.74 -4.49 -1.06
C SER A 62 5.03 -5.62 -0.32
N ILE A 63 4.80 -5.47 0.99
CA ILE A 63 4.01 -6.45 1.75
C ILE A 63 2.56 -6.43 1.30
N SER A 64 1.90 -7.59 1.36
CA SER A 64 0.48 -7.72 1.02
C SER A 64 -0.39 -6.79 1.85
N PHE A 65 -1.11 -5.90 1.17
CA PHE A 65 -2.04 -4.99 1.84
C PHE A 65 -3.22 -5.73 2.47
N ASN A 66 -3.50 -5.44 3.75
CA ASN A 66 -4.69 -5.89 4.47
C ASN A 66 -5.39 -4.68 5.13
N PRO A 67 -6.60 -4.29 4.67
CA PRO A 67 -7.28 -3.10 5.18
C PRO A 67 -7.62 -3.20 6.66
N ASP A 68 -7.96 -4.38 7.18
CA ASP A 68 -8.34 -4.57 8.59
C ASP A 68 -7.21 -4.27 9.58
N THR A 69 -5.95 -4.37 9.14
CA THR A 69 -4.77 -4.20 9.99
C THR A 69 -3.90 -3.01 9.62
N MET A 70 -3.98 -2.54 8.37
CA MET A 70 -3.09 -1.52 7.83
C MET A 70 -3.80 -0.19 7.56
N ALA A 71 -5.08 -0.21 7.18
CA ALA A 71 -5.82 1.03 6.93
C ALA A 71 -6.35 1.64 8.23
N ASN A 72 -6.48 2.96 8.23
CA ASN A 72 -7.07 3.74 9.31
C ASN A 72 -7.76 5.00 8.74
N GLU A 73 -8.30 5.84 9.62
CA GLU A 73 -8.99 7.08 9.24
C GLU A 73 -8.14 8.07 8.41
N ASP A 74 -6.82 8.00 8.50
CA ASP A 74 -5.91 8.83 7.71
C ASP A 74 -5.61 8.24 6.32
N THR A 75 -5.91 6.95 6.10
CA THR A 75 -5.69 6.30 4.81
C THR A 75 -6.77 6.78 3.84
N GLU A 76 -6.36 7.28 2.68
CA GLU A 76 -7.27 7.75 1.63
C GLU A 76 -7.57 6.64 0.63
N GLY A 77 -6.52 5.96 0.16
CA GLY A 77 -6.65 4.86 -0.78
C GLY A 77 -5.37 4.04 -0.89
N VAL A 78 -5.51 2.83 -1.41
CA VAL A 78 -4.36 1.97 -1.73
C VAL A 78 -4.50 1.46 -3.15
N PHE A 79 -3.39 1.53 -3.88
CA PHE A 79 -3.29 1.22 -5.29
C PHE A 79 -2.20 0.20 -5.50
N ARG A 80 -2.45 -0.79 -6.36
CA ARG A 80 -1.43 -1.70 -6.88
C ARG A 80 -0.76 -1.04 -8.07
N ILE A 81 0.56 -1.04 -8.11
CA ILE A 81 1.34 -0.57 -9.26
C ILE A 81 1.35 -1.67 -10.32
N VAL A 82 0.86 -1.38 -11.52
CA VAL A 82 0.85 -2.32 -12.65
C VAL A 82 1.69 -1.85 -13.85
N GLY A 83 2.22 -0.62 -13.80
CA GLY A 83 3.16 -0.03 -14.76
C GLY A 83 3.76 1.27 -14.22
N ASP A 84 4.55 1.99 -15.03
CA ASP A 84 5.25 3.22 -14.61
C ASP A 84 4.34 4.35 -14.09
N ASP A 85 3.12 4.48 -14.62
CA ASP A 85 2.11 5.45 -14.18
C ASP A 85 0.70 4.82 -14.14
N ASP A 86 0.67 3.48 -14.04
CA ASP A 86 -0.53 2.68 -14.20
C ASP A 86 -0.84 2.00 -12.86
N TYR A 87 -2.04 2.27 -12.35
CA TYR A 87 -2.43 1.95 -10.99
C TYR A 87 -3.82 1.33 -10.96
N VAL A 88 -3.98 0.27 -10.17
CA VAL A 88 -5.28 -0.35 -9.89
C VAL A 88 -5.64 -0.08 -8.44
N GLN A 89 -6.70 0.68 -8.21
CA GLN A 89 -7.22 0.92 -6.86
C GLN A 89 -7.75 -0.38 -6.27
N ILE A 90 -7.27 -0.72 -5.08
CA ILE A 90 -7.67 -1.93 -4.34
C ILE A 90 -8.36 -1.60 -3.01
N TYR A 91 -8.31 -0.33 -2.59
CA TYR A 91 -8.95 0.16 -1.37
C TYR A 91 -9.23 1.66 -1.46
N GLU A 92 -10.34 2.08 -0.86
CA GLU A 92 -10.79 3.46 -0.67
C GLU A 92 -11.42 3.57 0.72
N ASN A 93 -11.16 4.67 1.43
CA ASN A 93 -11.76 4.97 2.72
C ASN A 93 -12.90 5.99 2.60
#